data_AF-A0AAP8GG30-F1
#
_entry.id   AF-A0AAP8GG30-F1
#
_cell.length_a   1.000
_cell.length_b   1.000
_cell.length_c   1.000
_cell.angle_alpha   90.00
_cell.angle_beta   90.00
_cell.angle_gamma   90.00
#
_symmetry.space_group_name_H-M   'P 1'
#
loop_
_entity.id
_entity.type
_entity.pdbx_description
1 polymer ?
#
loop_
_entity_poly.entity_id
_entity_poly.type
_entity_poly.pdbx_seq_one_letter_code
_entity_poly.pdbx_strand_id
1 'polypeptide(L)' 'MQAGRLRDRVVIQNITTSRDPSGQPVETWHNGAEAWAEVKGISGRELVAAGAETAVAT' A
#
# COMPACT_ATOMS: atom_id res chain seq x y z
N MET A 1 9.79 22.54 -8.95
CA MET A 1 8.33 22.31 -8.84
C MET A 1 7.94 21.31 -9.92
N GLN A 2 7.65 20.06 -9.57
CA GLN A 2 7.29 18.99 -10.54
C GLN A 2 5.77 18.99 -10.75
N ALA A 3 5.26 19.99 -11.46
CA ALA A 3 3.84 20.08 -11.79
C ALA A 3 3.44 18.91 -12.71
N GLY A 4 2.44 18.13 -12.30
CA GLY A 4 1.89 17.01 -13.09
C GLY A 4 2.44 15.62 -12.78
N ARG A 5 3.29 15.46 -11.75
CA ARG A 5 3.87 14.17 -11.36
C ARG A 5 2.94 13.30 -10.51
N LEU A 6 2.09 13.92 -9.68
CA LEU A 6 1.12 13.21 -8.83
C LEU A 6 -0.23 13.13 -9.56
N ARG A 7 -0.45 12.07 -10.34
CA ARG A 7 -1.63 11.91 -11.21
C ARG A 7 -2.62 10.87 -10.71
N ASP A 8 -2.23 10.05 -9.75
CA ASP A 8 -3.03 8.94 -9.27
C ASP A 8 -3.68 9.30 -7.93
N ARG A 9 -4.95 8.99 -7.72
CA ARG A 9 -5.59 9.08 -6.40
C ARG A 9 -5.47 7.74 -5.70
N VAL A 10 -4.84 7.74 -4.53
CA VAL A 10 -4.66 6.55 -3.69
C VAL A 10 -5.35 6.74 -2.35
N VAL A 11 -5.88 5.64 -1.81
CA VAL A 11 -6.45 5.59 -0.46
C VAL A 11 -5.43 4.87 0.43
N ILE A 12 -4.99 5.54 1.49
CA ILE A 12 -4.13 4.92 2.49
C ILE A 12 -5.03 4.13 3.44
N GLN A 13 -4.93 2.80 3.46
CA GLN A 13 -5.65 1.98 4.43
C GLN A 13 -4.83 1.84 5.72
N ASN A 14 -5.49 2.06 6.86
CA ASN A 14 -4.89 1.86 8.17
C ASN A 14 -5.44 0.58 8.80
N ILE A 15 -4.54 -0.17 9.43
CA ILE A 15 -4.91 -1.35 10.21
C ILE A 15 -5.12 -0.95 11.67
N THR A 16 -6.20 -1.41 12.25
CA THR A 16 -6.49 -1.26 13.68
C THR A 16 -6.84 -2.61 14.27
N THR A 17 -6.26 -2.91 15.43
CA THR A 17 -6.59 -4.11 16.20
C THR A 17 -7.58 -3.75 17.29
N SER A 18 -8.75 -4.37 17.25
CA SER A 18 -9.76 -4.30 18.33
C SER A 18 -9.88 -5.66 19.01
N ARG A 19 -10.61 -5.75 20.12
CA ARG A 19 -10.93 -7.04 20.74
C ARG A 19 -12.38 -7.39 20.48
N ASP A 20 -12.64 -8.61 20.07
CA ASP A 20 -14.00 -9.12 20.00
C ASP A 20 -14.55 -9.38 21.43
N PRO A 21 -15.85 -9.67 21.58
CA PRO A 21 -16.46 -9.95 22.88
C PRO A 21 -15.81 -11.12 23.66
N SER A 22 -15.17 -12.06 22.97
CA SER A 22 -14.39 -13.16 23.59
C SER A 22 -12.94 -12.78 23.95
N GLY A 23 -12.52 -11.55 23.62
CA GLY A 23 -11.22 -10.97 23.98
C GLY A 23 -10.11 -11.23 22.95
N GLN A 24 -10.39 -11.91 21.84
CA GLN A 24 -9.44 -12.17 20.77
C GLN A 24 -9.15 -10.87 20.00
N PRO A 25 -7.89 -10.64 19.61
CA PRO A 25 -7.54 -9.51 18.75
C PRO A 25 -8.11 -9.74 17.36
N VAL A 26 -8.84 -8.76 16.84
CA VAL A 26 -9.38 -8.73 15.49
C VAL A 26 -8.79 -7.53 14.76
N GLU A 27 -8.10 -7.80 13.67
CA GLU A 27 -7.57 -6.76 12.78
C GLU A 27 -8.66 -6.30 11.82
N THR A 28 -8.81 -4.99 11.70
CA THR A 28 -9.74 -4.37 10.76
C THR A 28 -9.02 -3.30 9.98
N TRP A 29 -9.13 -3.39 8.67
CA TRP A 29 -8.65 -2.39 7.74
C TRP A 29 -9.74 -1.35 7.52
N HIS A 30 -9.35 -0.08 7.56
CA HIS A 30 -10.24 1.01 7.23
C HIS A 30 -9.55 2.03 6.34
N ASN A 31 -10.34 2.67 5.48
CA ASN A 31 -9.85 3.73 4.61
C ASN A 31 -9.47 4.96 5.45
N GLY A 32 -8.23 5.39 5.30
CA GLY A 32 -7.69 6.62 5.85
C GLY A 32 -7.71 7.76 4.83
N ALA A 33 -6.58 8.45 4.70
CA ALA A 33 -6.49 9.63 3.84
C ALA A 33 -6.47 9.27 2.35
N GLU A 34 -7.13 10.11 1.55
CA GLU A 34 -6.99 10.13 0.10
C GLU A 34 -5.89 11.12 -0.30
N ALA A 35 -4.91 10.64 -1.07
CA ALA A 35 -3.77 11.44 -1.50
C ALA A 35 -3.52 11.33 -3.01
N TRP A 36 -2.94 12.38 -3.59
CA TRP A 36 -2.37 12.32 -4.94
C TRP A 36 -0.97 11.71 -4.87
N ALA A 37 -0.71 10.72 -5.71
CA ALA A 37 0.54 9.97 -5.77
C ALA A 37 1.03 9.82 -7.22
N GLU A 38 2.28 9.41 -7.37
CA GLU A 38 2.85 8.94 -8.63
C GLU A 38 3.04 7.42 -8.50
N VAL A 39 2.24 6.63 -9.23
CA VAL A 39 2.32 5.17 -9.19
C VAL A 39 3.15 4.66 -10.38
N LYS A 40 4.26 3.99 -10.10
CA LYS A 40 5.14 3.39 -11.11
C LYS A 40 5.28 1.89 -10.86
N GLY A 41 5.18 1.10 -11.93
CA GLY A 41 5.52 -0.32 -11.87
C GLY A 41 7.01 -0.53 -11.62
N ILE A 42 7.35 -1.64 -10.96
CA ILE A 42 8.73 -2.09 -10.81
C ILE A 42 9.27 -2.57 -12.17
N SER A 43 10.49 -2.15 -12.53
CA SER A 43 11.14 -2.63 -13.74
C SER A 43 11.74 -4.03 -13.53
N GLY A 44 11.94 -4.77 -14.63
CA GLY A 44 12.56 -6.10 -14.57
C GLY A 44 13.98 -6.08 -13.98
N ARG A 45 14.74 -4.99 -14.17
CA ARG A 45 16.08 -4.84 -13.57
C ARG A 45 16.01 -4.67 -12.05
N GLU A 46 15.04 -3.91 -11.56
CA GLU A 46 14.80 -3.73 -10.12
C GLU A 46 14.33 -5.03 -9.48
N LEU A 47 13.47 -5.80 -10.16
CA LEU A 47 13.03 -7.11 -9.70
C LEU A 47 14.20 -8.10 -9.57
N VAL A 48 15.07 -8.18 -10.58
CA VAL A 48 16.26 -9.04 -10.52
C VAL A 48 17.21 -8.62 -9.40
N ALA A 49 17.35 -7.31 -9.14
CA ALA A 49 18.18 -6.79 -8.07
C ALA A 49 17.59 -7.04 -6.66
N ALA A 50 16.26 -7.08 -6.52
CA ALA A 50 15.55 -7.36 -5.27
C ALA A 50 15.49 -8.87 -4.91
N GLY A 51 16.00 -9.75 -5.78
CA GLY A 51 15.96 -11.20 -5.54
C GLY A 51 14.53 -11.74 -5.39
N ALA A 52 14.31 -12.64 -4.42
CA ALA A 52 13.00 -13.25 -4.13
C ALA A 52 12.17 -12.45 -3.11
N GLU A 53 12.62 -11.26 -2.69
CA GLU A 53 11.97 -10.48 -1.62
C GLU A 53 10.68 -9.79 -2.07
N THR A 54 10.49 -9.63 -3.39
CA THR A 54 9.27 -9.04 -3.97
C THR A 54 8.49 -10.08 -4.77
N ALA A 55 7.22 -10.31 -4.41
CA ALA A 55 6.28 -11.05 -5.25
C ALA A 55 5.65 -10.11 -6.29
N VAL A 56 5.50 -10.57 -7.53
CA VAL A 56 4.70 -9.87 -8.55
C VAL A 56 3.22 -9.94 -8.13
N ALA A 57 2.59 -8.79 -7.93
CA ALA A 57 1.14 -8.72 -7.86
C ALA A 57 0.58 -8.80 -9.29
N THR A 58 -0.10 -9.92 -9.60
CA THR A 58 -0.86 -10.12 -10.84
C THR A 58 -2.21 -9.43 -10.76
#